data_AF-D8S9E6-F1
#
_entry.id   AF-D8S9E6-F1
#
_cell.length_a   1.000
_cell.length_b   1.000
_cell.length_c   1.000
_cell.angle_alpha   90.00
_cell.angle_beta   90.00
_cell.angle_gamma   90.00
#
_symmetry.space_group_name_H-M   'P 1'
#
loop_
_entity.id
_entity.type
_entity.pdbx_description
1 polymer ?
#
loop_
_entity_poly.entity_id
_entity_poly.type
_entity_poly.pdbx_seq_one_letter_code
_entity_poly.pdbx_strand_id
1 'polypeptide(L)'
;MPERTDLEFLLNKSLAIDPLLNTSFALGPRITDWDEQRSRWFADHNQDRDPSKLLLVTGSQPHPCLNTLGDYMLLRSTKNKIDYCRLHGIELFYNAATFSSDLPSWWVKLPLLRSWMIARPDVEWFWWMDSDAVFTDMAFSIPLDRYKDHNFVLHGWDHLIYGERKWTGLNMGIFLVRNCQWTMDLLDTWAPMGFRGIVADRIGKVLTLALSGRPEDFESDDQGAFIYLLNADRAAWGSRVYLENAYYLNGYWKDLVERYEEFAKNSHPGFGDDRWPFVTHFTGCQICSGKINNVYTPEECRRQMDRALFFADNQILQGIGYVHPSLATHEIVAAAKSSDEQT
;
A
#
# COMPACT_ATOMS: atom_id res chain seq x y z
N MET A 1 14.38 19.81 17.54
CA MET A 1 13.03 19.25 17.36
C MET A 1 12.22 19.61 18.60
N PRO A 2 10.94 20.00 18.47
CA PRO A 2 10.08 20.27 19.62
C PRO A 2 9.93 19.05 20.54
N GLU A 3 9.69 19.29 21.83
CA GLU A 3 9.47 18.20 22.79
C GLU A 3 8.15 17.47 22.49
N ARG A 4 8.05 16.21 22.92
CA ARG A 4 6.87 15.36 22.67
C ARG A 4 5.58 16.00 23.21
N THR A 5 5.64 16.58 24.40
CA THR A 5 4.51 17.25 25.05
C THR A 5 3.99 18.44 24.25
N ASP A 6 4.87 19.18 23.58
CA ASP A 6 4.49 20.29 22.72
C ASP A 6 3.75 19.80 21.47
N LEU A 7 4.24 18.71 20.86
CA LEU A 7 3.61 18.10 19.69
C LEU A 7 2.24 17.48 20.01
N GLU A 8 2.12 16.79 21.14
CA GLU A 8 0.83 16.25 21.60
C GLU A 8 -0.17 17.37 21.90
N PHE A 9 0.28 18.45 22.55
CA PHE A 9 -0.56 19.62 22.77
C PHE A 9 -1.02 20.26 21.44
N LEU A 10 -0.12 20.42 20.47
CA LEU A 10 -0.44 20.96 19.15
C LEU A 10 -1.38 20.05 18.35
N LEU A 11 -1.21 18.74 18.42
CA LEU A 11 -2.10 17.77 17.79
C LEU A 11 -3.50 17.82 18.40
N ASN A 12 -3.60 17.74 19.73
CA ASN A 12 -4.88 17.80 20.45
C ASN A 12 -5.61 19.12 20.17
N LYS A 13 -4.85 20.23 20.16
CA LYS A 13 -5.39 21.53 19.77
C LYS A 13 -5.87 21.51 18.33
N SER A 14 -5.13 20.87 17.41
CA SER A 14 -5.47 20.76 15.98
C SER A 14 -6.77 20.00 15.75
N LEU A 15 -6.96 18.88 16.46
CA LEU A 15 -8.17 18.06 16.40
C LEU A 15 -9.39 18.76 17.03
N ALA A 16 -9.20 19.58 18.08
CA ALA A 16 -10.29 20.24 18.79
C ALA A 16 -10.88 21.48 18.08
N ILE A 17 -10.26 21.99 17.00
CA ILE A 17 -10.69 23.22 16.32
C ILE A 17 -11.91 23.00 15.43
N ASP A 18 -12.05 21.81 14.84
CA ASP A 18 -13.24 21.50 14.07
C ASP A 18 -14.34 21.02 15.01
N PRO A 19 -15.46 21.75 15.12
CA PRO A 19 -16.59 21.32 15.94
C PRO A 19 -17.08 19.90 15.57
N LEU A 20 -16.92 19.47 14.31
CA LEU A 20 -17.30 18.14 13.84
C LEU A 20 -16.35 17.04 14.35
N LEU A 21 -15.06 17.32 14.56
CA LEU A 21 -14.15 16.37 15.22
C LEU A 21 -14.36 16.36 16.74
N ASN A 22 -14.72 17.51 17.31
CA ASN A 22 -15.03 17.62 18.73
C ASN A 22 -16.38 16.95 19.08
N THR A 23 -17.20 16.57 18.09
CA THR A 23 -18.55 16.01 18.34
C THR A 23 -19.03 14.86 17.44
N SER A 24 -18.36 14.45 16.34
CA SER A 24 -18.99 13.50 15.39
C SER A 24 -18.11 12.65 14.44
N PHE A 25 -16.85 12.99 14.15
CA PHE A 25 -16.10 12.20 13.17
C PHE A 25 -15.68 10.84 13.74
N ALA A 26 -16.14 9.78 13.10
CA ALA A 26 -15.73 8.40 13.37
C ALA A 26 -15.83 7.59 12.07
N LEU A 27 -15.02 6.54 11.95
CA LEU A 27 -15.13 5.60 10.83
C LEU A 27 -16.42 4.74 10.87
N GLY A 28 -17.18 4.84 11.96
CA GLY A 28 -18.42 4.15 12.23
C GLY A 28 -18.64 3.99 13.74
N PRO A 29 -19.69 3.26 14.17
CA PRO A 29 -19.89 2.93 15.57
C PRO A 29 -18.67 2.19 16.12
N ARG A 30 -18.21 2.56 17.32
CA ARG A 30 -17.06 1.91 17.97
C ARG A 30 -17.38 0.45 18.24
N ILE A 31 -16.47 -0.44 17.87
CA ILE A 31 -16.54 -1.88 18.12
C ILE A 31 -15.42 -2.23 19.10
N THR A 32 -15.74 -2.93 20.19
CA THR A 32 -14.77 -3.28 21.24
C THR A 32 -14.64 -4.78 21.48
N ASP A 33 -15.45 -5.59 20.81
CA ASP A 33 -15.51 -7.06 20.93
C ASP A 33 -15.34 -7.75 19.55
N TRP A 34 -14.61 -7.13 18.61
CA TRP A 34 -14.52 -7.62 17.24
C TRP A 34 -13.94 -9.03 17.13
N ASP A 35 -12.92 -9.36 17.93
CA ASP A 35 -12.35 -10.71 17.95
C ASP A 35 -13.36 -11.76 18.43
N GLU A 36 -14.23 -11.41 19.38
CA GLU A 36 -15.32 -12.26 19.86
C GLU A 36 -16.44 -12.39 18.82
N GLN A 37 -16.78 -11.29 18.11
CA GLN A 37 -17.71 -11.32 16.99
C GLN A 37 -17.21 -12.22 15.86
N ARG A 38 -15.94 -12.10 15.46
CA ARG A 38 -15.31 -12.97 14.45
C ARG A 38 -15.33 -14.43 14.88
N SER A 39 -14.97 -14.71 16.14
CA SER A 39 -14.96 -16.08 16.67
C SER A 39 -16.36 -16.72 16.63
N ARG A 40 -17.40 -15.94 16.98
CA ARG A 40 -18.81 -16.39 16.84
C ARG A 40 -19.18 -16.63 15.38
N TRP A 41 -18.80 -15.74 14.47
CA TRP A 41 -19.08 -15.89 13.04
C TRP A 41 -18.52 -17.21 12.48
N PHE A 42 -17.29 -17.58 12.81
CA PHE A 42 -16.70 -18.87 12.39
C PHE A 42 -17.46 -20.07 12.95
N ALA A 43 -17.86 -20.01 14.23
CA ALA A 43 -18.66 -21.05 14.86
C ALA A 43 -20.04 -21.22 14.18
N ASP A 44 -20.72 -20.11 13.89
CA ASP A 44 -22.05 -20.10 13.26
C ASP A 44 -22.03 -20.61 11.81
N HIS A 45 -20.91 -20.41 11.10
CA HIS A 45 -20.74 -20.85 9.71
C HIS A 45 -20.06 -22.23 9.58
N ASN A 46 -19.68 -22.86 10.70
CA ASN A 46 -18.93 -24.12 10.73
C ASN A 46 -17.69 -24.08 9.81
N GLN A 47 -16.94 -22.97 9.89
CA GLN A 47 -15.71 -22.75 9.13
C GLN A 47 -14.52 -22.62 10.07
N ASP A 48 -13.42 -23.25 9.70
CA ASP A 48 -12.14 -23.04 10.38
C ASP A 48 -11.48 -21.75 9.90
N ARG A 49 -10.70 -21.13 10.78
CA ARG A 49 -9.89 -19.97 10.44
C ARG A 49 -8.72 -20.41 9.54
N ASP A 50 -8.65 -19.81 8.36
CA ASP A 50 -7.48 -19.93 7.49
C ASP A 50 -6.51 -18.76 7.75
N PRO A 51 -5.36 -18.98 8.40
CA PRO A 51 -4.41 -17.93 8.70
C PRO A 51 -3.72 -17.34 7.46
N SER A 52 -3.87 -17.99 6.30
CA SER A 52 -3.29 -17.58 5.03
C SER A 52 -4.27 -16.80 4.13
N LYS A 53 -5.55 -16.71 4.50
CA LYS A 53 -6.57 -16.08 3.66
C LYS A 53 -6.36 -14.57 3.52
N LEU A 54 -6.08 -14.15 2.28
CA LEU A 54 -5.78 -12.78 1.87
C LEU A 54 -6.90 -12.20 1.00
N LEU A 55 -7.18 -10.91 1.18
CA LEU A 55 -7.94 -10.11 0.23
C LEU A 55 -7.13 -8.87 -0.15
N LEU A 56 -6.73 -8.81 -1.43
CA LEU A 56 -6.04 -7.64 -1.99
C LEU A 56 -7.06 -6.53 -2.27
N VAL A 57 -6.79 -5.34 -1.75
CA VAL A 57 -7.59 -4.13 -1.91
C VAL A 57 -6.77 -3.08 -2.64
N THR A 58 -7.31 -2.55 -3.72
CA THR A 58 -6.74 -1.40 -4.45
C THR A 58 -7.88 -0.47 -4.83
N GLY A 59 -7.58 0.73 -5.31
CA GLY A 59 -8.60 1.59 -5.88
C GLY A 59 -8.06 2.83 -6.58
N SER A 60 -8.98 3.54 -7.20
CA SER A 60 -8.77 4.85 -7.81
C SER A 60 -9.98 5.74 -7.57
N GLN A 61 -9.86 7.01 -7.93
CA GLN A 61 -10.99 7.94 -7.91
C GLN A 61 -12.11 7.50 -8.89
N PRO A 62 -13.39 7.83 -8.61
CA PRO A 62 -14.55 7.44 -9.43
C PRO A 62 -14.65 8.17 -10.79
N HIS A 63 -13.91 9.27 -10.95
CA HIS A 63 -13.98 10.11 -12.13
C HIS A 63 -12.77 9.84 -13.05
N PRO A 64 -12.86 10.14 -14.35
CA PRO A 64 -11.73 10.05 -15.26
C PRO A 64 -10.51 10.80 -14.74
N CYS A 65 -9.33 10.28 -15.06
CA CYS A 65 -8.08 10.91 -14.68
C CYS A 65 -7.92 12.29 -15.33
N LEU A 66 -7.31 13.21 -14.58
CA LEU A 66 -6.91 14.51 -15.13
C LEU A 66 -5.75 14.35 -16.12
N ASN A 67 -4.84 13.41 -15.85
CA ASN A 67 -3.84 12.98 -16.80
C ASN A 67 -4.49 12.10 -17.89
N THR A 68 -4.34 12.48 -19.16
CA THR A 68 -4.99 11.82 -20.31
C THR A 68 -4.62 10.35 -20.47
N LEU A 69 -3.44 9.94 -20.01
CA LEU A 69 -2.99 8.54 -20.02
C LEU A 69 -3.18 7.84 -18.67
N GLY A 70 -3.73 8.53 -17.66
CA GLY A 70 -3.89 8.02 -16.31
C GLY A 70 -4.80 6.81 -16.26
N ASP A 71 -5.99 6.88 -16.87
CA ASP A 71 -6.95 5.75 -16.88
C ASP A 71 -6.39 4.53 -17.61
N TYR A 72 -5.61 4.75 -18.67
CA TYR A 72 -4.91 3.68 -19.37
C TYR A 72 -3.89 2.97 -18.46
N MET A 73 -3.13 3.72 -17.67
CA MET A 73 -2.18 3.16 -16.72
C MET A 73 -2.86 2.46 -15.54
N LEU A 74 -3.96 3.02 -15.03
CA LEU A 74 -4.78 2.38 -14.01
C LEU A 74 -5.29 1.03 -14.49
N LEU A 75 -5.83 0.95 -15.72
CA LEU A 75 -6.30 -0.31 -16.30
C LEU A 75 -5.19 -1.36 -16.36
N ARG A 76 -3.99 -0.98 -16.79
CA ARG A 76 -2.86 -1.91 -16.90
C ARG A 76 -2.34 -2.37 -15.53
N SER A 77 -2.28 -1.46 -14.56
CA SER A 77 -1.98 -1.80 -13.16
C SER A 77 -3.01 -2.78 -12.59
N THR A 78 -4.29 -2.57 -12.87
CA THR A 78 -5.36 -3.49 -12.47
C THR A 78 -5.20 -4.86 -13.12
N LYS A 79 -4.91 -4.94 -14.43
CA LYS A 79 -4.60 -6.22 -15.09
C LYS A 79 -3.43 -6.94 -14.40
N ASN A 80 -2.34 -6.24 -14.11
CA ASN A 80 -1.19 -6.82 -13.41
C ASN A 80 -1.58 -7.44 -12.06
N LYS A 81 -2.39 -6.74 -11.26
CA LYS A 81 -2.92 -7.26 -10.00
C LYS A 81 -3.86 -8.45 -10.20
N ILE A 82 -4.72 -8.43 -11.23
CA ILE A 82 -5.58 -9.57 -11.60
C ILE A 82 -4.73 -10.81 -11.92
N ASP A 83 -3.65 -10.64 -12.70
CA ASP A 83 -2.77 -11.74 -13.09
C ASP A 83 -2.08 -12.36 -11.86
N TYR A 84 -1.51 -11.53 -10.97
CA TYR A 84 -0.91 -11.99 -9.72
C TYR A 84 -1.94 -12.70 -8.82
N CYS A 85 -3.07 -12.06 -8.53
CA CYS A 85 -4.12 -12.62 -7.69
C CYS A 85 -4.63 -13.97 -8.22
N ARG A 86 -4.80 -14.11 -9.54
CA ARG A 86 -5.21 -15.36 -10.18
C ARG A 86 -4.19 -16.48 -9.96
N LEU A 87 -2.89 -16.19 -10.09
CA LEU A 87 -1.82 -17.17 -9.89
C LEU A 87 -1.71 -17.64 -8.43
N HIS A 88 -1.96 -16.74 -7.48
CA HIS A 88 -1.79 -17.00 -6.05
C HIS A 88 -3.10 -17.36 -5.31
N GLY A 89 -4.23 -17.43 -6.01
CA GLY A 89 -5.53 -17.74 -5.40
C GLY A 89 -6.04 -16.66 -4.44
N ILE A 90 -5.67 -15.39 -4.68
CA ILE A 90 -6.01 -14.26 -3.82
C ILE A 90 -7.24 -13.54 -4.37
N GLU A 91 -8.20 -13.23 -3.50
CA GLU A 91 -9.34 -12.39 -3.88
C GLU A 91 -8.90 -10.93 -4.09
N LEU A 92 -9.44 -10.28 -5.13
CA LEU A 92 -9.15 -8.87 -5.45
C LEU A 92 -10.43 -8.04 -5.34
N PHE A 93 -10.37 -6.96 -4.56
CA PHE A 93 -11.36 -5.90 -4.56
C PHE A 93 -10.78 -4.59 -5.12
N TYR A 94 -11.49 -4.01 -6.10
CA TYR A 94 -11.15 -2.73 -6.69
C TYR A 94 -12.20 -1.67 -6.31
N ASN A 95 -11.81 -0.69 -5.49
CA ASN A 95 -12.68 0.43 -5.18
C ASN A 95 -12.59 1.53 -6.25
N ALA A 96 -13.73 1.90 -6.82
CA ALA A 96 -13.88 3.06 -7.69
C ALA A 96 -14.99 4.00 -7.19
N ALA A 97 -15.29 3.99 -5.89
CA ALA A 97 -16.30 4.84 -5.28
C ALA A 97 -15.67 5.83 -4.27
N THR A 98 -16.28 7.01 -4.13
CA THR A 98 -15.98 7.90 -3.00
C THR A 98 -16.53 7.27 -1.74
N PHE A 99 -15.66 6.66 -0.95
CA PHE A 99 -16.06 5.92 0.24
C PHE A 99 -16.35 6.83 1.45
N SER A 100 -15.73 8.01 1.50
CA SER A 100 -15.97 9.04 2.51
C SER A 100 -15.69 10.42 1.92
N SER A 101 -16.59 11.38 2.17
CA SER A 101 -16.35 12.79 1.85
C SER A 101 -15.34 13.44 2.79
N ASP A 102 -15.14 12.86 3.96
CA ASP A 102 -14.37 13.41 5.09
C ASP A 102 -12.90 12.97 5.05
N LEU A 103 -12.66 11.76 4.51
CA LEU A 103 -11.34 11.17 4.29
C LEU A 103 -11.04 11.02 2.79
N PRO A 104 -10.67 12.10 2.09
CA PRO A 104 -10.40 12.06 0.66
C PRO A 104 -9.03 11.43 0.34
N SER A 105 -8.81 11.16 -0.96
CA SER A 105 -7.49 10.82 -1.50
C SER A 105 -6.84 9.61 -0.82
N TRP A 106 -5.57 9.71 -0.40
CA TRP A 106 -4.80 8.67 0.29
C TRP A 106 -5.42 8.19 1.61
N TRP A 107 -6.34 8.94 2.22
CA TRP A 107 -7.01 8.51 3.45
C TRP A 107 -8.18 7.54 3.22
N VAL A 108 -8.71 7.43 2.00
CA VAL A 108 -9.92 6.63 1.69
C VAL A 108 -9.75 5.14 2.00
N LYS A 109 -8.50 4.66 2.03
CA LYS A 109 -8.16 3.26 2.33
C LYS A 109 -8.58 2.86 3.75
N LEU A 110 -8.52 3.75 4.74
CA LEU A 110 -8.89 3.45 6.14
C LEU A 110 -10.36 3.04 6.29
N PRO A 111 -11.36 3.87 5.92
CA PRO A 111 -12.76 3.52 6.08
C PRO A 111 -13.15 2.33 5.20
N LEU A 112 -12.53 2.20 4.02
CA LEU A 112 -12.73 1.07 3.12
C LEU A 112 -12.27 -0.26 3.77
N LEU A 113 -11.05 -0.30 4.30
CA LEU A 113 -10.51 -1.48 4.98
C LEU A 113 -11.33 -1.86 6.19
N ARG A 114 -11.71 -0.89 7.04
CA ARG A 114 -12.59 -1.13 8.20
C ARG A 114 -13.91 -1.78 7.79
N SER A 115 -14.51 -1.30 6.72
CA SER A 115 -15.79 -1.81 6.23
C SER A 115 -15.67 -3.22 5.68
N TRP A 116 -14.57 -3.51 4.97
CA TRP A 116 -14.26 -4.85 4.48
C TRP A 116 -13.92 -5.83 5.61
N MET A 117 -13.23 -5.39 6.66
CA MET A 117 -12.99 -6.18 7.87
C MET A 117 -14.30 -6.68 8.47
N ILE A 118 -15.31 -5.79 8.60
CA ILE A 118 -16.64 -6.14 9.11
C ILE A 118 -17.38 -7.07 8.14
N ALA A 119 -17.36 -6.76 6.84
CA ALA A 119 -18.09 -7.50 5.82
C ALA A 119 -17.51 -8.90 5.53
N ARG A 120 -16.22 -9.12 5.84
CA ARG A 120 -15.50 -10.36 5.58
C ARG A 120 -14.77 -10.87 6.83
N PRO A 121 -15.50 -11.37 7.85
CA PRO A 121 -14.89 -11.94 9.05
C PRO A 121 -13.97 -13.13 8.76
N ASP A 122 -14.22 -13.84 7.65
CA ASP A 122 -13.45 -14.97 7.13
C ASP A 122 -12.04 -14.60 6.65
N VAL A 123 -11.84 -13.36 6.20
CA VAL A 123 -10.53 -12.90 5.73
C VAL A 123 -9.63 -12.64 6.92
N GLU A 124 -8.44 -13.22 6.89
CA GLU A 124 -7.44 -13.04 7.94
C GLU A 124 -6.61 -11.78 7.74
N TRP A 125 -6.21 -11.52 6.48
CA TRP A 125 -5.37 -10.40 6.10
C TRP A 125 -6.00 -9.58 4.97
N PHE A 126 -6.15 -8.29 5.21
CA PHE A 126 -6.42 -7.34 4.14
C PHE A 126 -5.10 -6.73 3.69
N TRP A 127 -4.85 -6.77 2.39
CA TRP A 127 -3.64 -6.26 1.79
C TRP A 127 -3.98 -5.05 0.93
N TRP A 128 -3.65 -3.86 1.41
CA TRP A 128 -3.77 -2.64 0.61
C TRP A 128 -2.59 -2.53 -0.35
N MET A 129 -2.87 -2.17 -1.60
CA MET A 129 -1.86 -1.86 -2.60
C MET A 129 -2.31 -0.69 -3.47
N ASP A 130 -1.49 0.36 -3.52
CA ASP A 130 -1.74 1.53 -4.34
C ASP A 130 -1.85 1.19 -5.84
N SER A 131 -2.59 2.03 -6.57
CA SER A 131 -2.85 1.82 -7.99
C SER A 131 -1.62 2.05 -8.88
N ASP A 132 -0.60 2.74 -8.40
CA ASP A 132 0.70 2.95 -9.05
C ASP A 132 1.80 2.00 -8.53
N ALA A 133 1.44 0.99 -7.74
CA ALA A 133 2.30 -0.14 -7.41
C ALA A 133 2.05 -1.32 -8.36
N VAL A 134 3.13 -1.92 -8.88
CA VAL A 134 3.08 -3.00 -9.88
C VAL A 134 3.80 -4.22 -9.32
N PHE A 135 3.16 -5.40 -9.36
CA PHE A 135 3.85 -6.66 -9.13
C PHE A 135 4.86 -6.89 -10.23
N THR A 136 6.13 -7.08 -9.86
CA THR A 136 7.23 -7.33 -10.78
C THR A 136 7.85 -8.72 -10.56
N ASP A 137 7.53 -9.39 -9.47
CA ASP A 137 7.75 -10.83 -9.26
C ASP A 137 6.40 -11.57 -9.18
N MET A 138 6.03 -12.27 -10.25
CA MET A 138 4.77 -13.02 -10.32
C MET A 138 4.85 -14.38 -9.61
N ALA A 139 6.05 -14.85 -9.24
CA ALA A 139 6.25 -16.15 -8.59
C ALA A 139 6.42 -16.04 -7.06
N PHE A 140 6.83 -14.86 -6.55
CA PHE A 140 6.98 -14.64 -5.12
C PHE A 140 5.65 -14.65 -4.38
N SER A 141 5.61 -15.31 -3.22
CA SER A 141 4.48 -15.29 -2.28
C SER A 141 4.89 -14.65 -0.95
N ILE A 142 4.00 -13.86 -0.36
CA ILE A 142 4.24 -13.21 0.94
C ILE A 142 4.43 -14.29 2.03
N PRO A 143 5.52 -14.24 2.82
CA PRO A 143 5.80 -15.23 3.86
C PRO A 143 4.97 -14.97 5.13
N LEU A 144 3.64 -15.16 5.08
CA LEU A 144 2.71 -14.80 6.16
C LEU A 144 3.05 -15.41 7.53
N ASP A 145 3.66 -16.59 7.57
CA ASP A 145 4.13 -17.23 8.81
C ASP A 145 5.15 -16.37 9.58
N ARG A 146 5.95 -15.55 8.86
CA ARG A 146 6.88 -14.58 9.46
C ARG A 146 6.14 -13.53 10.30
N TYR A 147 4.89 -13.23 9.95
CA TYR A 147 4.09 -12.16 10.54
C TYR A 147 3.04 -12.65 11.54
N LYS A 148 3.07 -13.94 11.92
CA LYS A 148 2.06 -14.56 12.79
C LYS A 148 1.80 -13.82 14.12
N ASP A 149 2.82 -13.16 14.68
CA ASP A 149 2.73 -12.43 15.95
C ASP A 149 2.44 -10.92 15.79
N HIS A 150 2.26 -10.47 14.54
CA HIS A 150 2.03 -9.07 14.15
C HIS A 150 0.64 -8.89 13.53
N ASN A 151 0.16 -7.65 13.54
CA ASN A 151 -1.14 -7.27 13.00
C ASN A 151 -1.06 -6.26 11.86
N PHE A 152 0.08 -5.59 11.70
CA PHE A 152 0.31 -4.64 10.62
C PHE A 152 1.69 -4.90 10.02
N VAL A 153 1.78 -5.05 8.71
CA VAL A 153 3.05 -5.30 8.00
C VAL A 153 3.20 -4.30 6.89
N LEU A 154 4.32 -3.58 6.86
CA LEU A 154 4.63 -2.63 5.80
C LEU A 154 6.14 -2.54 5.59
N HIS A 155 6.55 -2.04 4.44
CA HIS A 155 7.97 -1.86 4.15
C HIS A 155 8.55 -0.70 4.96
N GLY A 156 9.70 -0.91 5.62
CA GLY A 156 10.36 0.16 6.36
C GLY A 156 11.53 -0.29 7.24
N TRP A 157 12.13 0.68 7.94
CA TRP A 157 13.30 0.46 8.78
C TRP A 157 13.15 1.09 10.16
N ASP A 158 13.40 0.30 11.22
CA ASP A 158 13.21 0.71 12.62
C ASP A 158 13.99 2.00 12.97
N HIS A 159 15.27 2.06 12.58
CA HIS A 159 16.12 3.22 12.85
C HIS A 159 15.65 4.50 12.16
N LEU A 160 15.03 4.39 10.98
CA LEU A 160 14.48 5.55 10.28
C LEU A 160 13.20 6.05 10.95
N ILE A 161 12.38 5.17 11.50
CA ILE A 161 11.10 5.53 12.13
C ILE A 161 11.31 6.03 13.55
N TYR A 162 11.97 5.25 14.41
CA TYR A 162 12.08 5.53 15.85
C TYR A 162 13.34 6.30 16.23
N GLY A 163 14.37 6.28 15.37
CA GLY A 163 15.60 7.06 15.55
C GLY A 163 15.49 8.41 14.85
N GLU A 164 15.54 8.39 13.52
CA GLU A 164 15.61 9.62 12.70
C GLU A 164 14.27 10.32 12.51
N ARG A 165 13.15 9.64 12.79
CA ARG A 165 11.78 10.13 12.52
C ARG A 165 11.61 10.55 11.06
N LYS A 166 12.21 9.79 10.15
CA LYS A 166 12.23 10.08 8.71
C LYS A 166 10.85 9.82 8.12
N TRP A 167 10.28 10.81 7.43
CA TRP A 167 8.97 10.68 6.77
C TRP A 167 8.93 9.55 5.73
N THR A 168 10.07 9.25 5.11
CA THR A 168 10.25 8.14 4.15
C THR A 168 10.84 6.89 4.80
N GLY A 169 10.79 6.76 6.13
CA GLY A 169 11.30 5.60 6.85
C GLY A 169 10.46 4.33 6.69
N LEU A 170 9.24 4.48 6.17
CA LEU A 170 8.33 3.42 5.74
C LEU A 170 7.56 3.88 4.50
N ASN A 171 6.78 2.98 3.89
CA ASN A 171 5.85 3.29 2.81
C ASN A 171 4.42 2.87 3.15
N MET A 172 3.44 3.76 2.96
CA MET A 172 2.02 3.50 3.24
C MET A 172 1.20 3.12 1.99
N GLY A 173 1.85 2.89 0.86
CA GLY A 173 1.19 2.48 -0.37
C GLY A 173 0.98 0.98 -0.49
N ILE A 174 1.78 0.17 0.22
CA ILE A 174 1.58 -1.29 0.30
C ILE A 174 1.72 -1.75 1.75
N PHE A 175 0.66 -2.33 2.30
CA PHE A 175 0.68 -2.90 3.65
C PHE A 175 -0.37 -3.99 3.83
N LEU A 176 -0.15 -4.85 4.83
CA LEU A 176 -1.09 -5.87 5.28
C LEU A 176 -1.61 -5.50 6.66
N VAL A 177 -2.92 -5.65 6.88
CA VAL A 177 -3.54 -5.56 8.21
C VAL A 177 -4.31 -6.84 8.53
N ARG A 178 -4.11 -7.33 9.75
CA ARG A 178 -4.85 -8.47 10.28
C ARG A 178 -6.26 -8.05 10.65
N ASN A 179 -7.25 -8.88 10.35
CA ASN A 179 -8.64 -8.65 10.72
C ASN A 179 -8.86 -8.88 12.23
N CYS A 180 -8.54 -7.92 13.08
CA CYS A 180 -8.63 -8.09 14.54
C CYS A 180 -9.03 -6.81 15.25
N GLN A 181 -9.39 -6.92 16.54
CA GLN A 181 -9.77 -5.77 17.37
C GLN A 181 -8.66 -4.70 17.41
N TRP A 182 -7.39 -5.12 17.51
CA TRP A 182 -6.27 -4.19 17.52
C TRP A 182 -6.22 -3.31 16.25
N THR A 183 -6.52 -3.88 15.09
CA THR A 183 -6.57 -3.13 13.83
C THR A 183 -7.76 -2.17 13.82
N MET A 184 -8.93 -2.55 14.36
CA MET A 184 -10.07 -1.63 14.50
C MET A 184 -9.70 -0.41 15.35
N ASP A 185 -9.05 -0.64 16.50
CA ASP A 185 -8.60 0.42 17.41
C ASP A 185 -7.54 1.32 16.76
N LEU A 186 -6.63 0.72 15.99
CA LEU A 186 -5.63 1.47 15.22
C LEU A 186 -6.30 2.40 14.20
N LEU A 187 -7.23 1.88 13.39
CA LEU A 187 -7.91 2.66 12.36
C LEU A 187 -8.72 3.81 12.97
N ASP A 188 -9.42 3.57 14.08
CA ASP A 188 -10.19 4.59 14.81
C ASP A 188 -9.27 5.67 15.40
N THR A 189 -8.05 5.32 15.81
CA THR A 189 -7.04 6.27 16.35
C THR A 189 -6.38 7.09 15.24
N TRP A 190 -6.14 6.47 14.08
CA TRP A 190 -5.39 7.06 12.98
C TRP A 190 -6.24 7.97 12.09
N ALA A 191 -7.49 7.57 11.80
CA ALA A 191 -8.39 8.27 10.90
C ALA A 191 -8.65 9.76 11.22
N PRO A 192 -8.77 10.20 12.49
CA PRO A 192 -8.98 11.61 12.81
C PRO A 192 -7.90 12.53 12.24
N MET A 193 -6.68 12.02 12.03
CA MET A 193 -5.59 12.79 11.42
C MET A 193 -5.79 13.07 9.93
N GLY A 194 -6.69 12.36 9.27
CA GLY A 194 -7.02 12.52 7.85
C GLY A 194 -8.23 13.38 7.55
N PHE A 195 -8.88 13.95 8.58
CA PHE A 195 -10.07 14.75 8.37
C PHE A 195 -9.76 15.99 7.53
N ARG A 196 -10.46 16.12 6.41
CA ARG A 196 -10.28 17.18 5.40
C ARG A 196 -10.35 18.61 5.96
N GLY A 197 -9.87 19.56 5.15
CA GLY A 197 -10.02 20.98 5.42
C GLY A 197 -8.97 21.49 6.41
N ILE A 198 -9.35 22.44 7.28
CA ILE A 198 -8.39 23.14 8.15
C ILE A 198 -7.66 22.20 9.11
N VAL A 199 -8.25 21.04 9.42
CA VAL A 199 -7.65 20.02 10.28
C VAL A 199 -6.48 19.38 9.56
N ALA A 200 -6.68 18.90 8.33
CA ALA A 200 -5.62 18.33 7.50
C ALA A 200 -4.42 19.29 7.37
N ASP A 201 -4.66 20.59 7.14
CA ASP A 201 -3.59 21.60 7.04
C ASP A 201 -2.81 21.76 8.35
N ARG A 202 -3.51 21.82 9.49
CA ARG A 202 -2.86 22.01 10.80
C ARG A 202 -2.10 20.77 11.24
N ILE A 203 -2.68 19.59 11.04
CA ILE A 203 -1.99 18.33 11.33
C ILE A 203 -0.79 18.18 10.40
N GLY A 204 -0.90 18.55 9.13
CA GLY A 204 0.25 18.62 8.22
C GLY A 204 1.41 19.43 8.81
N LYS A 205 1.14 20.61 9.37
CA LYS A 205 2.17 21.42 10.06
C LYS A 205 2.77 20.71 11.27
N VAL A 206 1.96 20.02 12.08
CA VAL A 206 2.45 19.21 13.21
C VAL A 206 3.36 18.08 12.73
N LEU A 207 2.97 17.38 11.67
CA LEU A 207 3.76 16.30 11.07
C LEU A 207 5.08 16.83 10.50
N THR A 208 5.09 17.99 9.83
CA THR A 208 6.32 18.63 9.33
C THR A 208 7.27 19.01 10.47
N LEU A 209 6.74 19.47 11.61
CA LEU A 209 7.56 19.75 12.79
C LEU A 209 8.10 18.48 13.46
N ALA A 210 7.35 17.37 13.37
CA ALA A 210 7.69 16.11 14.02
C ALA A 210 8.62 15.20 13.21
N LEU A 211 8.57 15.29 11.88
CA LEU A 211 9.19 14.32 10.96
C LEU A 211 10.28 14.95 10.09
N SER A 212 11.43 14.28 10.05
CA SER A 212 12.55 14.67 9.21
C SER A 212 12.25 14.41 7.73
N GLY A 213 12.54 15.40 6.89
CA GLY A 213 12.41 15.28 5.42
C GLY A 213 10.98 15.36 4.89
N ARG A 214 9.99 15.74 5.71
CA ARG A 214 8.62 16.01 5.24
C ARG A 214 8.52 17.41 4.61
N PRO A 215 7.88 17.59 3.44
CA PRO A 215 7.70 18.89 2.81
C PRO A 215 6.86 19.86 3.66
N GLU A 216 7.20 21.15 3.62
CA GLU A 216 6.61 22.16 4.50
C GLU A 216 5.14 22.50 4.22
N ASP A 217 4.74 22.54 2.94
CA ASP A 217 3.38 22.90 2.50
C ASP A 217 2.48 21.68 2.21
N PHE A 218 2.75 20.55 2.87
CA PHE A 218 2.00 19.32 2.66
C PHE A 218 0.91 19.14 3.72
N GLU A 219 -0.35 19.01 3.28
CA GLU A 219 -1.48 18.63 4.15
C GLU A 219 -1.22 17.26 4.81
N SER A 220 -1.99 16.93 5.84
CA SER A 220 -1.85 15.65 6.54
C SER A 220 -1.94 14.45 5.60
N ASP A 221 -0.96 13.56 5.71
CA ASP A 221 -0.85 12.34 4.95
C ASP A 221 -0.85 11.11 5.86
N ASP A 222 -1.41 10.02 5.34
CA ASP A 222 -1.58 8.75 6.06
C ASP A 222 -0.21 8.23 6.54
N GLN A 223 0.79 8.25 5.68
CA GLN A 223 2.16 7.83 5.99
C GLN A 223 2.78 8.61 7.17
N GLY A 224 2.79 9.94 7.10
CA GLY A 224 3.34 10.80 8.14
C GLY A 224 2.58 10.65 9.46
N ALA A 225 1.25 10.62 9.39
CA ALA A 225 0.41 10.41 10.55
C ALA A 225 0.68 9.07 11.25
N PHE A 226 0.91 8.00 10.48
CA PHE A 226 1.24 6.70 11.06
C PHE A 226 2.62 6.69 11.71
N ILE A 227 3.64 7.28 11.07
CA ILE A 227 4.98 7.42 11.68
C ILE A 227 4.90 8.22 12.98
N TYR A 228 4.12 9.31 12.99
CA TYR A 228 3.88 10.09 14.19
C TYR A 228 3.24 9.24 15.29
N LEU A 229 2.19 8.47 14.98
CA LEU A 229 1.52 7.58 15.93
C LEU A 229 2.48 6.55 16.54
N LEU A 230 3.33 5.92 15.71
CA LEU A 230 4.33 4.96 16.18
C LEU A 230 5.36 5.60 17.10
N ASN A 231 5.79 6.82 16.80
CA ASN A 231 6.73 7.57 17.65
C ASN A 231 6.09 8.06 18.95
N ALA A 232 4.82 8.44 18.91
CA ALA A 232 4.09 8.88 20.07
C ALA A 232 3.81 7.72 21.04
N ASP A 233 3.37 6.55 20.56
CA ASP A 233 3.07 5.42 21.44
C ASP A 233 3.56 4.08 20.87
N ARG A 234 4.88 3.91 20.89
CA ARG A 234 5.53 2.66 20.48
C ARG A 234 5.08 1.46 21.31
N ALA A 235 4.73 1.67 22.58
CA ALA A 235 4.31 0.59 23.46
C ALA A 235 2.94 0.05 23.04
N ALA A 236 1.98 0.94 22.75
CA ALA A 236 0.66 0.55 22.30
C ALA A 236 0.65 -0.05 20.88
N TRP A 237 1.41 0.55 19.95
CA TRP A 237 1.30 0.21 18.53
C TRP A 237 2.49 -0.58 17.99
N GLY A 238 3.71 -0.12 18.28
CA GLY A 238 4.93 -0.60 17.62
C GLY A 238 5.19 -2.10 17.80
N SER A 239 4.78 -2.70 18.92
CA SER A 239 4.95 -4.13 19.19
C SER A 239 4.14 -5.06 18.27
N ARG A 240 3.13 -4.53 17.57
CA ARG A 240 2.29 -5.28 16.61
C ARG A 240 2.54 -4.91 15.16
N VAL A 241 3.49 -4.00 14.90
CA VAL A 241 3.89 -3.57 13.56
C VAL A 241 5.18 -4.26 13.15
N TYR A 242 5.16 -4.96 12.03
CA TYR A 242 6.35 -5.52 11.40
C TYR A 242 6.85 -4.60 10.28
N LEU A 243 8.10 -4.16 10.39
CA LEU A 243 8.78 -3.35 9.39
C LEU A 243 9.59 -4.26 8.47
N GLU A 244 9.03 -4.60 7.32
CA GLU A 244 9.64 -5.51 6.34
C GLU A 244 10.70 -4.79 5.50
N ASN A 245 11.86 -5.40 5.35
CA ASN A 245 12.97 -4.90 4.54
C ASN A 245 13.86 -6.01 3.97
N ALA A 246 13.47 -7.29 4.12
CA ALA A 246 14.16 -8.43 3.54
C ALA A 246 13.76 -8.69 2.07
N TYR A 247 12.67 -8.08 1.61
CA TYR A 247 12.24 -8.09 0.21
C TYR A 247 11.48 -6.79 -0.10
N TYR A 248 11.28 -6.50 -1.38
CA TYR A 248 10.59 -5.30 -1.84
C TYR A 248 9.07 -5.43 -1.74
N LEU A 249 8.53 -5.51 -0.52
CA LEU A 249 7.09 -5.27 -0.30
C LEU A 249 6.68 -3.90 -0.87
N ASN A 250 7.59 -2.93 -0.79
CA ASN A 250 7.57 -1.70 -1.54
C ASN A 250 8.97 -1.42 -2.12
N GLY A 251 9.14 -1.56 -3.42
CA GLY A 251 10.37 -1.19 -4.12
C GLY A 251 10.27 0.18 -4.77
N TYR A 252 11.14 1.11 -4.39
CA TYR A 252 11.17 2.44 -4.99
C TYR A 252 11.63 2.35 -6.45
N TRP A 253 10.75 2.74 -7.38
CA TRP A 253 10.93 2.47 -8.81
C TRP A 253 12.26 2.97 -9.39
N LYS A 254 12.77 4.14 -8.95
CA LYS A 254 14.03 4.69 -9.47
C LYS A 254 15.24 3.80 -9.18
N ASP A 255 15.22 3.01 -8.12
CA ASP A 255 16.32 2.11 -7.75
C ASP A 255 16.25 0.78 -8.52
N LEU A 256 15.12 0.50 -9.18
CA LEU A 256 14.81 -0.82 -9.74
C LEU A 256 14.70 -0.82 -11.26
N VAL A 257 14.01 0.15 -11.86
CA VAL A 257 13.54 0.04 -13.25
C VAL A 257 14.66 0.00 -14.31
N GLU A 258 15.84 0.56 -14.00
CA GLU A 258 17.01 0.51 -14.88
C GLU A 258 17.79 -0.82 -14.76
N ARG A 259 17.47 -1.66 -13.76
CA ARG A 259 18.12 -2.95 -13.50
C ARG A 259 17.31 -4.15 -14.00
N TYR A 260 16.13 -3.96 -14.61
CA TYR A 260 15.29 -5.07 -15.06
C TYR A 260 16.00 -6.03 -16.03
N GLU A 261 16.74 -5.50 -16.99
CA GLU A 261 17.53 -6.32 -17.92
C GLU A 261 18.65 -7.09 -17.20
N GLU A 262 19.24 -6.52 -16.15
CA GLU A 262 20.22 -7.19 -15.29
C GLU A 262 19.58 -8.34 -14.50
N PHE A 263 18.42 -8.10 -13.87
CA PHE A 263 17.66 -9.12 -13.15
C PHE A 263 17.27 -10.28 -14.07
N ALA A 264 16.72 -9.97 -15.25
CA ALA A 264 16.32 -10.96 -16.25
C ALA A 264 17.49 -11.82 -16.75
N LYS A 265 18.70 -11.25 -16.80
CA LYS A 265 19.90 -11.94 -17.27
C LYS A 265 20.54 -12.82 -16.20
N ASN A 266 20.59 -12.33 -14.96
CA ASN A 266 21.40 -12.92 -13.89
C ASN A 266 20.58 -13.71 -12.86
N SER A 267 19.26 -13.68 -12.96
CA SER A 267 18.35 -14.19 -11.93
C SER A 267 17.04 -14.72 -12.56
N HIS A 268 16.07 -15.04 -11.71
CA HIS A 268 14.74 -15.51 -12.07
C HIS A 268 13.71 -15.03 -11.03
N PRO A 269 12.39 -15.00 -11.37
CA PRO A 269 11.35 -14.66 -10.41
C PRO A 269 11.26 -15.67 -9.25
N GLY A 270 10.75 -15.22 -8.11
CA GLY A 270 10.55 -15.98 -6.88
C GLY A 270 11.34 -15.48 -5.67
N PHE A 271 12.22 -14.49 -5.85
CA PHE A 271 13.06 -13.96 -4.76
C PHE A 271 12.44 -12.76 -4.05
N GLY A 272 11.73 -11.90 -4.79
CA GLY A 272 11.09 -10.70 -4.27
C GLY A 272 12.02 -9.54 -3.83
N ASP A 273 13.35 -9.71 -3.90
CA ASP A 273 14.35 -8.77 -3.39
C ASP A 273 15.28 -8.20 -4.48
N ASP A 274 16.52 -7.80 -4.14
CA ASP A 274 17.53 -7.28 -5.06
C ASP A 274 17.93 -8.22 -6.21
N ARG A 275 17.50 -9.49 -6.17
CA ARG A 275 17.69 -10.46 -7.26
C ARG A 275 16.53 -10.42 -8.26
N TRP A 276 15.33 -10.10 -7.80
CA TRP A 276 14.12 -9.93 -8.61
C TRP A 276 13.05 -9.23 -7.74
N PRO A 277 12.76 -7.94 -7.95
CA PRO A 277 11.95 -7.18 -7.00
C PRO A 277 10.50 -7.64 -7.01
N PHE A 278 9.90 -7.77 -5.82
CA PHE A 278 8.50 -8.18 -5.69
C PHE A 278 7.52 -7.13 -6.21
N VAL A 279 7.62 -5.91 -5.67
CA VAL A 279 6.78 -4.78 -6.07
C VAL A 279 7.67 -3.63 -6.51
N THR A 280 7.36 -3.06 -7.68
CA THR A 280 7.89 -1.77 -8.11
C THR A 280 6.80 -0.71 -7.96
N HIS A 281 7.02 0.26 -7.08
CA HIS A 281 6.05 1.30 -6.74
C HIS A 281 6.48 2.68 -7.29
N PHE A 282 5.63 3.24 -8.14
CA PHE A 282 5.84 4.52 -8.83
C PHE A 282 5.48 5.74 -7.97
N THR A 283 5.86 5.72 -6.69
CA THR A 283 5.59 6.80 -5.75
C THR A 283 6.07 8.14 -6.31
N GLY A 284 5.18 9.14 -6.27
CA GLY A 284 5.43 10.48 -6.79
C GLY A 284 5.15 10.67 -8.28
N CYS A 285 4.89 9.60 -9.04
CA CYS A 285 4.45 9.73 -10.43
C CYS A 285 3.00 10.22 -10.56
N GLN A 286 2.16 9.96 -9.56
CA GLN A 286 0.76 10.41 -9.50
C GLN A 286 0.01 10.24 -10.84
N ILE A 287 0.10 9.02 -11.38
CA ILE A 287 -0.26 8.67 -12.76
C ILE A 287 -1.64 9.18 -13.20
N CYS A 288 -2.58 9.30 -12.27
CA CYS A 288 -3.92 9.77 -12.55
C CYS A 288 -4.13 11.29 -12.36
N SER A 289 -3.66 11.85 -11.24
CA SER A 289 -3.87 13.28 -10.94
C SER A 289 -3.06 14.19 -11.86
N GLY A 290 -1.93 13.69 -12.39
CA GLY A 290 -0.98 14.46 -13.17
C GLY A 290 -0.13 15.44 -12.35
N LYS A 291 -0.31 15.50 -11.02
CA LYS A 291 0.52 16.32 -10.11
C LYS A 291 1.83 15.60 -9.79
N ILE A 292 2.62 15.38 -10.82
CA ILE A 292 3.87 14.62 -10.72
C ILE A 292 4.85 15.36 -9.81
N ASN A 293 5.55 14.61 -8.96
CA ASN A 293 6.65 15.13 -8.17
C ASN A 293 7.69 15.77 -9.10
N ASN A 294 8.15 16.97 -8.77
CA ASN A 294 9.06 17.76 -9.61
C ASN A 294 10.44 17.12 -9.85
N VAL A 295 10.78 16.05 -9.15
CA VAL A 295 11.99 15.24 -9.40
C VAL A 295 11.84 14.36 -10.65
N TYR A 296 10.61 14.07 -11.11
CA TYR A 296 10.35 13.18 -12.24
C TYR A 296 9.63 13.91 -13.39
N THR A 297 9.69 13.33 -14.58
CA THR A 297 8.89 13.80 -15.72
C THR A 297 7.72 12.85 -15.99
N PRO A 298 6.59 13.35 -16.54
CA PRO A 298 5.47 12.49 -16.96
C PRO A 298 5.90 11.39 -17.93
N GLU A 299 6.79 11.73 -18.85
CA GLU A 299 7.29 10.80 -19.85
C GLU A 299 8.15 9.70 -19.23
N GLU A 300 9.01 10.04 -18.28
CA GLU A 300 9.82 9.06 -17.56
C GLU A 300 8.96 8.11 -16.72
N CYS A 301 8.04 8.65 -15.92
CA CYS A 301 7.09 7.86 -15.14
C CYS A 301 6.31 6.88 -16.02
N ARG A 302 5.77 7.37 -17.13
CA ARG A 302 5.02 6.56 -18.09
C ARG A 302 5.88 5.45 -18.69
N ARG A 303 7.04 5.81 -19.26
CA ARG A 303 7.96 4.86 -19.91
C ARG A 303 8.45 3.79 -18.94
N GLN A 304 8.74 4.14 -17.70
CA GLN A 304 9.24 3.19 -16.72
C GLN A 304 8.14 2.32 -16.11
N MET A 305 6.91 2.84 -16.00
CA MET A 305 5.74 2.02 -15.65
C MET A 305 5.40 1.02 -16.75
N ASP A 306 5.49 1.43 -18.02
CA ASP A 306 5.39 0.53 -19.18
C ASP A 306 6.40 -0.63 -19.05
N ARG A 307 7.68 -0.31 -18.82
CA ARG A 307 8.75 -1.29 -18.62
C ARG A 307 8.45 -2.26 -17.47
N ALA A 308 8.01 -1.75 -16.31
CA ALA A 308 7.66 -2.60 -15.16
C ALA A 308 6.49 -3.54 -15.48
N LEU A 309 5.47 -3.04 -16.17
CA LEU A 309 4.32 -3.85 -16.59
C LEU A 309 4.72 -4.91 -17.59
N PHE A 310 5.59 -4.61 -18.57
CA PHE A 310 6.08 -5.61 -19.54
C PHE A 310 7.02 -6.64 -18.89
N PHE A 311 7.85 -6.22 -17.93
CA PHE A 311 8.70 -7.11 -17.15
C PHE A 311 7.89 -8.14 -16.37
N ALA A 312 6.78 -7.69 -15.78
CA ALA A 312 5.84 -8.55 -15.08
C ALA A 312 5.03 -9.43 -16.05
N ASP A 313 4.49 -8.85 -17.13
CA ASP A 313 3.64 -9.53 -18.11
C ASP A 313 4.42 -10.61 -18.87
N ASN A 314 5.73 -10.47 -19.07
CA ASN A 314 6.58 -11.53 -19.62
C ASN A 314 6.51 -12.84 -18.80
N GLN A 315 6.37 -12.77 -17.49
CA GLN A 315 6.24 -13.96 -16.64
C GLN A 315 4.89 -14.67 -16.84
N ILE A 316 3.87 -13.93 -17.32
CA ILE A 316 2.57 -14.49 -17.68
C ILE A 316 2.61 -15.03 -19.11
N LEU A 317 3.11 -14.25 -20.06
CA LEU A 317 3.16 -14.59 -21.49
C LEU A 317 4.04 -15.82 -21.78
N GLN A 318 5.15 -15.99 -21.04
CA GLN A 318 6.02 -17.16 -21.20
C GLN A 318 5.26 -18.47 -20.98
N GLY A 319 4.30 -18.51 -20.05
CA GLY A 319 3.46 -19.68 -19.79
C GLY A 319 2.56 -20.08 -20.96
N ILE A 320 2.37 -19.20 -21.95
CA ILE A 320 1.59 -19.45 -23.17
C ILE A 320 2.43 -19.32 -24.45
N GLY A 321 3.76 -19.31 -24.34
CA GLY A 321 4.67 -19.30 -25.50
C GLY A 321 4.85 -17.94 -26.18
N TYR A 322 4.64 -16.83 -25.47
CA TYR A 322 4.81 -15.47 -25.98
C TYR A 322 5.75 -14.63 -25.10
N VAL A 323 6.24 -13.52 -25.63
CA VAL A 323 7.10 -12.57 -24.91
C VAL A 323 7.02 -11.17 -25.54
N HIS A 324 7.27 -10.13 -24.75
CA HIS A 324 7.64 -8.81 -25.25
C HIS A 324 9.09 -8.87 -25.76
N PRO A 325 9.40 -8.52 -27.02
CA PRO A 325 10.75 -8.64 -27.59
C PRO A 325 11.75 -7.69 -26.92
N SER A 326 11.27 -6.62 -26.29
CA SER A 326 12.02 -5.79 -25.34
C SER A 326 11.05 -5.11 -24.37
N LEU A 327 11.56 -4.62 -23.23
CA LEU A 327 10.75 -3.85 -22.28
C LEU A 327 10.36 -2.44 -22.79
N ALA A 328 10.75 -2.06 -24.01
CA ALA A 328 10.47 -0.76 -24.60
C ALA A 328 9.24 -0.74 -25.52
N THR A 329 8.61 -1.89 -25.78
CA THR A 329 7.50 -2.03 -26.74
C THR A 329 6.34 -2.82 -26.14
N HIS A 330 5.15 -2.54 -26.65
CA HIS A 330 3.91 -3.27 -26.35
C HIS A 330 3.68 -4.48 -27.26
N GLU A 331 4.56 -4.67 -28.25
CA GLU A 331 4.49 -5.79 -29.19
C GLU A 331 4.69 -7.12 -28.46
N ILE A 332 3.89 -8.12 -28.83
CA ILE A 332 4.01 -9.47 -28.30
C ILE A 332 4.35 -10.39 -29.46
N VAL A 333 5.45 -11.13 -29.33
CA VAL A 333 5.94 -12.08 -30.33
C VAL A 333 5.97 -13.49 -29.75
N ALA A 334 5.96 -14.50 -30.61
CA ALA A 334 6.16 -15.88 -30.18
C ALA A 334 7.54 -15.99 -29.50
N ALA A 335 7.59 -16.64 -28.34
CA ALA A 335 8.84 -16.95 -27.69
C ALA A 335 9.65 -17.89 -28.57
N ALA A 336 10.97 -17.68 -28.67
CA ALA A 336 11.84 -18.62 -29.35
C ALA A 336 11.72 -19.99 -28.66
N LYS A 337 11.51 -21.05 -29.43
CA LYS A 337 11.51 -22.42 -28.89
C LYS A 337 12.83 -22.65 -28.17
N SER A 338 12.78 -23.06 -26.91
CA SER A 338 13.97 -23.53 -26.21
C SER A 338 14.53 -24.73 -26.98
N SER A 339 15.84 -24.80 -27.12
CA SER A 339 16.53 -25.90 -27.81
C SER A 339 16.44 -27.23 -27.06
N ASP A 340 15.73 -27.28 -25.93
CA ASP A 340 15.64 -28.43 -25.02
C ASP A 340 14.35 -29.26 -25.21
N GLU A 341 13.43 -28.86 -26.10
CA GLU A 341 12.25 -29.66 -26.50
C GLU A 341 12.49 -30.49 -27.78
N GLN A 342 13.76 -30.67 -28.20
CA GLN A 342 14.15 -31.62 -29.26
C GLN A 342 14.86 -32.85 -28.69
N THR A 343 14.18 -33.60 -27.82
CA THR A 343 14.53 -35.01 -27.54
C THR A 343 13.30 -35.85 -27.26
#